data_AF-R7QMP1-F1
#
_entry.id   AF-R7QMP1-F1
#
_cell.length_a   1.000
_cell.length_b   1.000
_cell.length_c   1.000
_cell.angle_alpha   90.00
_cell.angle_beta   90.00
_cell.angle_gamma   90.00
#
_symmetry.space_group_name_H-M   'P 1'
#
loop_
_entity.id
_entity.type
_entity.pdbx_description
1 polymer ?
#
loop_
_entity_poly.entity_id
_entity_poly.type
_entity_poly.pdbx_seq_one_letter_code
_entity_poly.pdbx_strand_id
1 'polypeptide(L)'
;MCSYVETHHPRFHSSAQHSIAFASRSMTHFTPAFAASAPRLSLLRSISLCRAPQICQRGEFVKRVRHATISHATGDAARVPRDAAAAAPGRQSTRQAPTASLLASVTQVASTGAGIFLLGFIIFVHESGHFLAARLQGIRVKNFSIGFGPQIFNFSPAKSETEFTVRLLPLGGYVAFPEHATIDEETGETVVSDDPDLLQNRPLFDRALVISAGVIANVILAWGCIFASVSTVGLPTYNFSPGVNIANIVDTQGTGAKAGVKAGDVILRVDGNEVPKSLDSARVVAEKIRTSGGREMDFRILRGGKEFDMQIRAKCCTPEGNAAMGVQLIPNADVTRVRPPTVLKSVETTNKEFSRLSRQTWNGLTSIVSNFQKSSQNLSGPIGVVSMGADLARNDTAALLTFCAVISINLALINSLPLPALDGGQMTFLLIEALRGAPVSLRVQDAINRTALLLFLAFSGVLVFGDLEKLNILSAIQKLFG
;
A
#
# COMPACT_ATOMS: atom_id res chain seq x y z
N MET A 1 -3.73 8.53 -10.86
CA MET A 1 -2.56 9.13 -11.53
C MET A 1 -3.07 10.09 -12.58
N CYS A 2 -2.74 11.38 -12.41
CA CYS A 2 -3.07 12.48 -13.31
C CYS A 2 -2.18 12.36 -14.55
N SER A 3 -2.79 12.32 -15.74
CA SER A 3 -2.04 12.17 -16.98
C SER A 3 -2.30 13.43 -17.78
N TYR A 4 -1.27 14.24 -18.01
CA TYR A 4 -1.32 15.30 -19.01
C TYR A 4 -1.44 14.61 -20.39
N VAL A 5 -2.67 14.45 -20.88
CA VAL A 5 -2.95 13.78 -22.15
C VAL A 5 -3.09 14.84 -23.23
N GLU A 6 -2.06 14.97 -24.06
CA GLU A 6 -2.19 15.54 -25.41
C GLU A 6 -3.15 14.64 -26.21
N THR A 7 -4.18 15.24 -26.78
CA THR A 7 -5.41 14.56 -27.19
C THR A 7 -5.26 13.87 -28.54
N HIS A 8 -4.78 12.62 -28.55
CA HIS A 8 -5.15 11.70 -29.63
C HIS A 8 -6.36 10.85 -29.22
N HIS A 9 -7.52 11.17 -29.79
CA HIS A 9 -8.65 10.24 -29.86
C HIS A 9 -8.27 9.02 -30.71
N PRO A 10 -8.30 7.78 -30.19
CA PRO A 10 -8.40 6.62 -31.06
C PRO A 10 -9.86 6.50 -31.50
N ARG A 11 -10.18 6.98 -32.71
CA ARG A 11 -11.39 6.52 -33.41
C ARG A 11 -11.14 5.05 -33.75
N PHE A 12 -11.76 4.13 -32.99
CA PHE A 12 -11.86 2.73 -33.37
C PHE A 12 -12.77 2.65 -34.61
N HIS A 13 -12.19 2.78 -35.80
CA HIS A 13 -12.85 2.36 -37.03
C HIS A 13 -12.50 0.89 -37.32
N SER A 14 -13.58 0.12 -37.48
CA SER A 14 -13.61 -1.26 -37.94
C SER A 14 -12.86 -1.43 -39.27
N SER A 15 -11.71 -2.09 -39.24
CA SER A 15 -11.14 -2.78 -40.40
C SER A 15 -10.31 -4.00 -39.94
N ALA A 16 -10.98 -4.94 -39.26
CA ALA A 16 -10.44 -6.25 -38.93
C ALA A 16 -10.88 -7.28 -39.97
N GLN A 17 -10.47 -7.11 -41.23
CA GLN A 17 -10.44 -8.18 -42.21
C GLN A 17 -9.23 -7.94 -43.12
N HIS A 18 -8.42 -8.99 -43.31
CA HIS A 18 -7.18 -9.08 -44.11
C HIS A 18 -5.88 -8.77 -43.37
N SER A 19 -5.37 -9.76 -42.63
CA SER A 19 -3.93 -10.14 -42.61
C SER A 19 -3.73 -11.40 -41.76
N ILE A 20 -4.32 -12.51 -42.19
CA ILE A 20 -3.91 -13.86 -41.78
C ILE A 20 -3.54 -14.58 -43.08
N ALA A 21 -2.29 -14.43 -43.51
CA ALA A 21 -1.61 -15.31 -44.46
C ALA A 21 -0.24 -14.73 -44.78
N PHE A 22 0.79 -14.95 -43.94
CA PHE A 22 2.19 -15.03 -44.39
C PHE A 22 3.08 -15.54 -43.25
N ALA A 23 2.94 -16.82 -42.91
CA ALA A 23 3.90 -17.51 -42.03
C ALA A 23 3.87 -19.02 -42.29
N SER A 24 4.27 -19.46 -43.49
CA SER A 24 4.78 -20.82 -43.67
C SER A 24 5.62 -20.92 -44.95
N ARG A 25 6.95 -21.04 -44.79
CA ARG A 25 7.91 -21.79 -45.64
C ARG A 25 9.29 -21.13 -45.57
N SER A 26 10.20 -21.73 -44.81
CA SER A 26 11.27 -22.58 -45.36
C SER A 26 12.40 -22.74 -44.35
N MET A 27 12.53 -23.94 -43.79
CA MET A 27 13.81 -24.48 -43.35
C MET A 27 14.66 -24.80 -44.59
N THR A 28 15.96 -24.50 -44.58
CA THR A 28 17.05 -25.50 -44.48
C THR A 28 18.42 -24.92 -44.86
N HIS A 29 19.44 -25.43 -44.16
CA HIS A 29 20.87 -25.51 -44.48
C HIS A 29 21.74 -24.24 -44.56
N PHE A 30 22.71 -24.11 -43.64
CA PHE A 30 24.14 -24.40 -43.92
C PHE A 30 25.02 -24.21 -42.65
N THR A 31 25.80 -25.24 -42.31
CA THR A 31 27.02 -25.26 -41.48
C THR A 31 28.07 -26.01 -42.30
N PRO A 32 29.40 -25.72 -42.24
CA PRO A 32 30.27 -26.19 -41.14
C PRO A 32 31.48 -25.26 -40.80
N ALA A 33 31.92 -25.16 -39.54
CA ALA A 33 33.06 -25.84 -38.87
C ALA A 33 34.36 -25.00 -38.74
N PHE A 34 34.90 -24.88 -37.51
CA PHE A 34 36.30 -25.22 -37.16
C PHE A 34 36.51 -25.29 -35.62
N ALA A 35 37.22 -26.34 -35.17
CA ALA A 35 37.65 -26.69 -33.81
C ALA A 35 38.84 -25.81 -33.33
N ALA A 36 39.46 -25.83 -32.13
CA ALA A 36 39.59 -26.76 -30.99
C ALA A 36 40.10 -25.89 -29.78
N SER A 37 39.92 -26.23 -28.50
CA SER A 37 40.78 -27.16 -27.75
C SER A 37 40.41 -27.12 -26.25
N ALA A 38 40.51 -28.28 -25.60
CA ALA A 38 40.47 -28.47 -24.14
C ALA A 38 41.78 -29.17 -23.72
N PRO A 39 42.08 -29.25 -22.41
CA PRO A 39 42.15 -30.60 -21.85
C PRO A 39 41.52 -30.75 -20.44
N ARG A 40 41.08 -31.99 -20.20
CA ARG A 40 40.55 -32.58 -18.97
C ARG A 40 41.70 -32.97 -18.01
N LEU A 41 41.42 -32.96 -16.71
CA LEU A 41 41.96 -33.97 -15.80
C LEU A 41 40.86 -34.44 -14.83
N SER A 42 40.62 -35.74 -14.86
CA SER A 42 39.73 -36.50 -13.99
C SER A 42 40.56 -37.57 -13.29
N LEU A 43 40.44 -37.72 -11.98
CA LEU A 43 40.72 -38.98 -11.30
C LEU A 43 39.78 -39.14 -10.09
N LEU A 44 39.25 -40.35 -9.99
CA LEU A 44 38.11 -40.83 -9.21
C LEU A 44 38.55 -41.56 -7.93
N ARG A 45 37.53 -41.84 -7.10
CA ARG A 45 37.37 -42.89 -6.03
C ARG A 45 37.74 -42.40 -4.62
N SER A 46 36.99 -42.68 -3.54
CA SER A 46 35.98 -43.74 -3.29
C SER A 46 35.21 -43.53 -1.96
N ILE A 47 33.93 -43.94 -1.95
CA ILE A 47 33.22 -44.74 -0.91
C ILE A 47 32.95 -44.12 0.49
N SER A 48 31.67 -43.92 0.85
CA SER A 48 30.90 -44.85 1.71
C SER A 48 29.44 -44.42 1.93
N LEU A 49 28.51 -45.35 1.68
CA LEU A 49 27.09 -45.29 2.07
C LEU A 49 26.93 -45.57 3.56
N CYS A 50 25.91 -44.99 4.20
CA CYS A 50 25.21 -45.69 5.29
C CYS A 50 23.71 -45.37 5.34
N ARG A 51 22.95 -46.41 5.68
CA ARG A 51 21.50 -46.64 5.53
C ARG A 51 20.62 -45.98 6.61
N ALA A 52 19.34 -45.88 6.27
CA ALA A 52 18.17 -45.68 7.15
C ALA A 52 17.98 -46.79 8.20
N PRO A 53 16.95 -46.64 9.07
CA PRO A 53 15.98 -47.73 9.22
C PRO A 53 14.51 -47.28 9.08
N GLN A 54 13.73 -48.13 8.40
CA GLN A 54 12.27 -48.17 8.39
C GLN A 54 11.76 -48.94 9.62
N ILE A 55 10.61 -48.54 10.19
CA ILE A 55 9.63 -49.50 10.73
C ILE A 55 8.23 -49.13 10.21
N CYS A 56 7.53 -50.19 9.86
CA CYS A 56 6.30 -50.34 9.10
C CYS A 56 5.11 -50.56 10.07
N GLN A 57 3.89 -50.12 9.73
CA GLN A 57 2.79 -51.04 9.39
C GLN A 57 1.47 -50.32 9.04
N ARG A 58 0.85 -50.83 7.97
CA ARG A 58 -0.52 -50.58 7.46
C ARG A 58 -1.46 -51.71 7.91
N GLY A 59 -2.77 -51.44 7.90
CA GLY A 59 -3.85 -52.43 7.77
C GLY A 59 -5.16 -51.86 8.35
N GLU A 60 -6.06 -51.26 7.56
CA GLU A 60 -7.11 -51.83 6.70
C GLU A 60 -8.50 -52.01 7.35
N PHE A 61 -9.49 -51.59 6.57
CA PHE A 61 -10.95 -51.62 6.70
C PHE A 61 -11.56 -53.01 6.97
N VAL A 62 -12.69 -53.11 7.70
CA VAL A 62 -13.91 -53.90 7.35
C VAL A 62 -15.17 -53.38 8.10
N LYS A 63 -16.31 -53.49 7.41
CA LYS A 63 -17.71 -53.10 7.67
C LYS A 63 -18.54 -54.06 8.60
N ARG A 64 -19.62 -53.48 9.17
CA ARG A 64 -21.04 -53.97 9.30
C ARG A 64 -21.49 -54.98 10.40
N VAL A 65 -22.53 -54.51 11.14
CA VAL A 65 -23.91 -55.09 11.37
C VAL A 65 -24.23 -55.97 12.60
N ARG A 66 -25.11 -55.38 13.44
CA ARG A 66 -26.28 -55.84 14.25
C ARG A 66 -26.45 -57.29 14.77
N HIS A 67 -26.85 -57.35 16.05
CA HIS A 67 -28.02 -58.01 16.71
C HIS A 67 -27.59 -58.58 18.09
N ALA A 68 -28.04 -58.01 19.22
CA ALA A 68 -29.24 -58.33 20.01
C ALA A 68 -29.24 -59.74 20.66
N THR A 69 -29.24 -59.82 22.00
CA THR A 69 -29.98 -60.76 22.92
C THR A 69 -29.60 -60.39 24.37
N ILE A 70 -30.43 -59.71 25.18
CA ILE A 70 -31.41 -60.19 26.19
C ILE A 70 -30.87 -61.24 27.19
N SER A 71 -30.81 -60.88 28.48
CA SER A 71 -31.11 -61.79 29.60
C SER A 71 -31.77 -61.02 30.74
N HIS A 72 -32.83 -61.62 31.28
CA HIS A 72 -33.75 -61.16 32.32
C HIS A 72 -33.22 -61.52 33.71
N ALA A 73 -33.45 -60.66 34.71
CA ALA A 73 -33.82 -61.09 36.07
C ALA A 73 -34.41 -59.89 36.88
N THR A 74 -35.69 -60.06 37.24
CA THR A 74 -36.39 -59.80 38.52
C THR A 74 -35.78 -58.79 39.49
N GLY A 75 -36.46 -57.83 40.10
CA GLY A 75 -37.87 -57.60 40.39
C GLY A 75 -37.88 -56.75 41.68
N ASP A 76 -38.63 -55.65 41.70
CA ASP A 76 -39.41 -55.15 42.84
C ASP A 76 -39.76 -53.67 42.68
N ALA A 77 -41.04 -53.41 42.87
CA ALA A 77 -41.69 -52.14 42.68
C ALA A 77 -41.52 -51.24 43.91
N ALA A 78 -41.05 -50.02 43.72
CA ALA A 78 -41.30 -48.92 44.63
C ALA A 78 -41.49 -47.62 43.85
N ARG A 79 -42.57 -46.91 44.18
CA ARG A 79 -43.10 -45.72 43.49
C ARG A 79 -42.13 -44.55 43.49
N VAL A 80 -41.99 -43.92 42.32
CA VAL A 80 -41.26 -42.67 42.08
C VAL A 80 -42.24 -41.49 42.11
N PRO A 81 -41.95 -40.38 42.82
CA PRO A 81 -42.56 -39.09 42.53
C PRO A 81 -41.91 -38.46 41.30
N ARG A 82 -42.75 -38.00 40.36
CA ARG A 82 -42.38 -37.18 39.22
C ARG A 82 -41.78 -35.88 39.73
N ASP A 83 -40.55 -35.57 39.28
CA ASP A 83 -40.08 -34.23 38.87
C ASP A 83 -38.60 -34.30 38.47
N ALA A 84 -38.33 -34.57 37.19
CA ALA A 84 -37.07 -34.25 36.49
C ALA A 84 -37.19 -34.64 35.01
N ALA A 85 -37.80 -33.77 34.20
CA ALA A 85 -37.68 -33.88 32.75
C ALA A 85 -36.36 -33.24 32.31
N ALA A 86 -35.51 -34.08 31.73
CA ALA A 86 -34.22 -33.75 31.14
C ALA A 86 -34.34 -32.70 30.03
N ALA A 87 -33.52 -31.65 30.10
CA ALA A 87 -33.29 -30.72 29.00
C ALA A 87 -32.28 -31.34 28.03
N ALA A 88 -32.71 -31.56 26.78
CA ALA A 88 -31.84 -31.93 25.67
C ALA A 88 -30.90 -30.76 25.29
N PRO A 89 -29.70 -31.01 24.74
CA PRO A 89 -28.83 -29.95 24.26
C PRO A 89 -29.42 -29.34 22.98
N GLY A 90 -30.05 -28.17 23.12
CA GLY A 90 -30.50 -27.37 22.00
C GLY A 90 -29.30 -26.88 21.19
N ARG A 91 -29.28 -27.20 19.88
CA ARG A 91 -28.46 -26.53 18.88
C ARG A 91 -28.68 -25.02 19.00
N GLN A 92 -27.70 -24.28 19.51
CA GLN A 92 -27.66 -22.83 19.38
C GLN A 92 -27.41 -22.49 17.90
N SER A 93 -28.49 -22.35 17.14
CA SER A 93 -28.47 -21.64 15.88
C SER A 93 -28.25 -20.16 16.20
N THR A 94 -27.05 -19.67 15.99
CA THR A 94 -26.73 -18.24 15.93
C THR A 94 -27.44 -17.64 14.71
N ARG A 95 -28.74 -17.40 14.82
CA ARG A 95 -29.44 -16.47 13.92
C ARG A 95 -28.92 -15.07 14.22
N GLN A 96 -27.84 -14.69 13.55
CA GLN A 96 -27.50 -13.27 13.39
C GLN A 96 -28.74 -12.58 12.81
N ALA A 97 -29.23 -11.56 13.50
CA ALA A 97 -30.40 -10.81 13.04
C ALA A 97 -30.09 -10.19 11.65
N PRO A 98 -31.01 -10.27 10.67
CA PRO A 98 -30.79 -9.77 9.31
C PRO A 98 -30.51 -8.25 9.24
N THR A 99 -30.82 -7.52 10.31
CA THR A 99 -30.51 -6.09 10.46
C THR A 99 -29.01 -5.83 10.71
N ALA A 100 -28.32 -6.73 11.41
CA ALA A 100 -26.89 -6.57 11.70
C ALA A 100 -26.02 -6.79 10.45
N SER A 101 -26.40 -7.72 9.56
CA SER A 101 -25.71 -7.94 8.29
C SER A 101 -25.97 -6.83 7.28
N LEU A 102 -27.19 -6.27 7.23
CA LEU A 102 -27.52 -5.10 6.40
C LEU A 102 -26.80 -3.83 6.87
N LEU A 103 -26.77 -3.55 8.18
CA LEU A 103 -26.01 -2.43 8.74
C LEU A 103 -24.49 -2.60 8.53
N ALA A 104 -23.96 -3.81 8.67
CA ALA A 104 -22.57 -4.12 8.34
C ALA A 104 -22.25 -3.93 6.85
N SER A 105 -23.18 -4.31 5.95
CA SER A 105 -23.03 -4.13 4.50
C SER A 105 -23.10 -2.65 4.09
N VAL A 106 -24.04 -1.89 4.68
CA VAL A 106 -24.21 -0.45 4.43
C VAL A 106 -23.00 0.33 4.95
N THR A 107 -22.48 -0.01 6.13
CA THR A 107 -21.24 0.60 6.64
C THR A 107 -20.04 0.26 5.75
N GLN A 108 -19.92 -0.96 5.19
CA GLN A 108 -18.87 -1.39 4.24
C GLN A 108 -18.90 -0.61 2.92
N VAL A 109 -20.09 -0.38 2.37
CA VAL A 109 -20.27 0.40 1.15
C VAL A 109 -19.97 1.88 1.40
N ALA A 110 -20.45 2.44 2.51
CA ALA A 110 -20.21 3.85 2.88
C ALA A 110 -18.73 4.17 3.07
N SER A 111 -17.95 3.26 3.68
CA SER A 111 -16.52 3.48 3.89
C SER A 111 -15.71 3.37 2.61
N THR A 112 -16.06 2.44 1.72
CA THR A 112 -15.42 2.34 0.40
C THR A 112 -15.63 3.64 -0.38
N GLY A 113 -16.83 4.24 -0.26
CA GLY A 113 -17.11 5.58 -0.77
C GLY A 113 -16.18 6.66 -0.22
N ALA A 114 -15.85 6.64 1.07
CA ALA A 114 -14.93 7.61 1.68
C ALA A 114 -13.49 7.50 1.16
N GLY A 115 -12.99 6.27 0.97
CA GLY A 115 -11.67 6.04 0.36
C GLY A 115 -11.60 6.50 -1.11
N ILE A 116 -12.65 6.21 -1.89
CA ILE A 116 -12.79 6.68 -3.27
C ILE A 116 -12.86 8.21 -3.31
N PHE A 117 -13.65 8.81 -2.42
CA PHE A 117 -13.76 10.27 -2.32
C PHE A 117 -12.42 10.90 -1.98
N LEU A 118 -11.67 10.36 -1.02
CA LEU A 118 -10.35 10.86 -0.67
C LEU A 118 -9.40 10.85 -1.88
N LEU A 119 -9.33 9.72 -2.59
CA LEU A 119 -8.48 9.59 -3.77
C LEU A 119 -8.92 10.56 -4.88
N GLY A 120 -10.22 10.63 -5.17
CA GLY A 120 -10.80 11.54 -6.14
C GLY A 120 -10.57 13.01 -5.77
N PHE A 121 -10.61 13.35 -4.48
CA PHE A 121 -10.34 14.69 -3.99
C PHE A 121 -8.87 15.10 -4.18
N ILE A 122 -7.92 14.22 -3.86
CA ILE A 122 -6.48 14.49 -4.07
C ILE A 122 -6.19 14.70 -5.56
N ILE A 123 -6.75 13.85 -6.42
CA ILE A 123 -6.66 14.00 -7.88
C ILE A 123 -7.27 15.32 -8.33
N PHE A 124 -8.48 15.63 -7.86
CA PHE A 124 -9.16 16.88 -8.20
C PHE A 124 -8.33 18.11 -7.84
N VAL A 125 -7.72 18.14 -6.65
CA VAL A 125 -6.86 19.25 -6.22
C VAL A 125 -5.63 19.38 -7.12
N HIS A 126 -5.02 18.26 -7.51
CA HIS A 126 -3.92 18.25 -8.47
C HIS A 126 -4.31 18.85 -9.82
N GLU A 127 -5.38 18.34 -10.44
CA GLU A 127 -5.87 18.84 -11.74
C GLU A 127 -6.30 20.31 -11.64
N SER A 128 -6.89 20.70 -10.51
CA SER A 128 -7.27 22.08 -10.24
C SER A 128 -6.05 23.01 -10.21
N GLY A 129 -4.88 22.50 -9.82
CA GLY A 129 -3.61 23.23 -9.90
C GLY A 129 -3.30 23.66 -11.34
N HIS A 130 -3.24 22.69 -12.27
CA HIS A 130 -3.00 22.97 -13.69
C HIS A 130 -4.08 23.88 -14.29
N PHE A 131 -5.35 23.58 -14.00
CA PHE A 131 -6.48 24.36 -14.50
C PHE A 131 -6.42 25.81 -14.04
N LEU A 132 -6.20 26.03 -12.74
CA LEU A 132 -6.15 27.38 -12.17
C LEU A 132 -4.95 28.15 -12.70
N ALA A 133 -3.77 27.53 -12.77
CA ALA A 133 -2.58 28.16 -13.34
C ALA A 133 -2.80 28.61 -14.79
N ALA A 134 -3.38 27.73 -15.61
CA ALA A 134 -3.69 28.06 -17.00
C ALA A 134 -4.70 29.20 -17.12
N ARG A 135 -5.80 29.14 -16.35
CA ARG A 135 -6.84 30.18 -16.37
C ARG A 135 -6.34 31.54 -15.88
N LEU A 136 -5.48 31.57 -14.87
CA LEU A 136 -4.87 32.80 -14.37
C LEU A 136 -3.92 33.44 -15.39
N GLN A 137 -3.35 32.65 -16.30
CA GLN A 137 -2.51 33.12 -17.41
C GLN A 137 -3.27 33.35 -18.72
N GLY A 138 -4.61 33.22 -18.72
CA GLY A 138 -5.43 33.37 -19.92
C GLY A 138 -5.23 32.26 -20.96
N ILE A 139 -4.71 31.10 -20.55
CA ILE A 139 -4.53 29.94 -21.44
C ILE A 139 -5.86 29.18 -21.55
N ARG A 140 -6.22 28.80 -22.77
CA ARG A 140 -7.46 28.06 -23.03
C ARG A 140 -7.34 26.61 -22.55
N VAL A 141 -8.37 26.16 -21.86
CA VAL A 141 -8.51 24.77 -21.40
C VAL A 141 -9.72 24.18 -22.08
N LYS A 142 -9.51 23.08 -22.81
CA LYS A 142 -10.58 22.38 -23.54
C LYS A 142 -11.39 21.51 -22.60
N ASN A 143 -10.74 20.59 -21.88
CA ASN A 143 -11.43 19.65 -20.99
C ASN A 143 -10.78 19.59 -19.61
N PHE A 144 -11.61 19.53 -18.57
CA PHE A 144 -11.23 19.18 -17.21
C PHE A 144 -11.92 17.86 -16.85
N SER A 145 -11.15 16.81 -16.60
CA SER A 145 -11.69 15.47 -16.34
C SER A 145 -11.25 14.92 -14.99
N ILE A 146 -12.21 14.41 -14.24
CA ILE A 146 -11.95 13.55 -13.08
C ILE A 146 -12.28 12.11 -13.49
N GLY A 147 -11.25 11.27 -13.47
CA GLY A 147 -11.32 9.85 -13.80
C GLY A 147 -10.95 9.51 -15.25
N PHE A 148 -10.97 8.21 -15.53
CA PHE A 148 -10.75 7.60 -16.84
C PHE A 148 -11.93 6.72 -17.29
N GLY A 149 -11.96 6.39 -18.58
CA GLY A 149 -12.95 5.50 -19.17
C GLY A 149 -14.22 6.21 -19.65
N PRO A 150 -15.36 5.51 -19.71
CA PRO A 150 -16.60 6.08 -20.22
C PRO A 150 -17.07 7.23 -19.33
N GLN A 151 -17.64 8.23 -19.98
CA GLN A 151 -18.16 9.43 -19.33
C GLN A 151 -19.48 9.12 -18.65
N ILE A 152 -19.58 9.49 -17.37
CA ILE A 152 -20.82 9.39 -16.59
C ILE A 152 -21.59 10.71 -16.68
N PHE A 153 -20.86 11.83 -16.63
CA PHE A 153 -21.44 13.16 -16.57
C PHE A 153 -20.58 14.17 -17.35
N ASN A 154 -21.21 15.03 -18.14
CA ASN A 154 -20.63 16.29 -18.66
C ASN A 154 -21.33 17.48 -18.04
N PHE A 155 -20.56 18.55 -17.93
CA PHE A 155 -21.08 19.89 -17.70
C PHE A 155 -20.24 20.91 -18.46
N SER A 156 -20.88 21.67 -19.34
CA SER A 156 -20.25 22.78 -20.07
C SER A 156 -21.01 24.08 -19.76
N PRO A 157 -20.44 24.99 -18.96
CA PRO A 157 -21.07 26.28 -18.69
C PRO A 157 -21.24 27.07 -19.98
N ALA A 158 -22.40 27.72 -20.18
CA ALA A 158 -22.74 28.42 -21.43
C ALA A 158 -21.77 29.55 -21.85
N LYS A 159 -20.89 30.00 -20.95
CA LYS A 159 -19.88 31.04 -21.20
C LYS A 159 -18.43 30.52 -21.08
N SER A 160 -18.24 29.21 -20.98
CA SER A 160 -16.94 28.57 -20.80
C SER A 160 -16.66 27.64 -21.97
N GLU A 161 -15.48 27.79 -22.56
CA GLU A 161 -14.95 26.85 -23.56
C GLU A 161 -14.48 25.52 -22.93
N THR A 162 -14.44 25.43 -21.59
CA THR A 162 -14.06 24.19 -20.89
C THR A 162 -15.25 23.27 -20.66
N GLU A 163 -15.10 22.02 -21.08
CA GLU A 163 -15.98 20.91 -20.72
C GLU A 163 -15.48 20.24 -19.42
N PHE A 164 -16.34 20.17 -18.40
CA PHE A 164 -16.07 19.44 -17.16
C PHE A 164 -16.68 18.04 -17.26
N THR A 165 -15.87 17.01 -17.03
CA THR A 165 -16.29 15.61 -17.18
C THR A 165 -15.97 14.79 -15.94
N VAL A 166 -16.91 13.91 -15.57
CA VAL A 166 -16.69 12.87 -14.56
C VAL A 166 -16.81 11.52 -15.24
N ARG A 167 -15.78 10.68 -15.06
CA ARG A 167 -15.66 9.37 -15.70
C ARG A 167 -15.72 8.24 -14.69
N LEU A 168 -16.00 7.03 -15.18
CA LEU A 168 -16.28 5.86 -14.35
C LEU A 168 -15.16 5.47 -13.38
N LEU A 169 -13.90 5.56 -13.80
CA LEU A 169 -12.78 5.12 -12.98
C LEU A 169 -12.11 6.32 -12.30
N PRO A 170 -12.26 6.53 -10.97
CA PRO A 170 -11.67 7.66 -10.24
C PRO A 170 -10.16 7.47 -9.96
N LEU A 171 -9.45 6.78 -10.86
CA LEU A 171 -8.05 6.41 -10.72
C LEU A 171 -7.09 7.41 -11.39
N GLY A 172 -7.55 8.61 -11.68
CA GLY A 172 -6.76 9.70 -12.24
C GLY A 172 -7.64 10.83 -12.73
N GLY A 173 -7.06 11.73 -13.50
CA GLY A 173 -7.70 12.89 -14.09
C GLY A 173 -6.82 13.44 -15.19
N TYR A 174 -7.31 14.45 -15.88
CA TYR A 174 -6.49 15.24 -16.79
C TYR A 174 -7.09 16.60 -17.07
N VAL A 175 -6.23 17.58 -17.32
CA VAL A 175 -6.55 18.87 -17.95
C VAL A 175 -6.04 18.84 -19.39
N ALA A 176 -6.94 18.89 -20.36
CA ALA A 176 -6.58 18.92 -21.77
C ALA A 176 -6.53 20.34 -22.31
N PHE A 177 -5.44 20.63 -23.02
CA PHE A 177 -5.19 21.89 -23.71
C PHE A 177 -5.43 21.71 -25.21
N PRO A 178 -5.93 22.75 -25.93
CA PRO A 178 -5.98 22.70 -27.38
C PRO A 178 -4.57 22.61 -27.97
N GLU A 179 -4.42 21.86 -29.06
CA GLU A 179 -3.15 21.66 -29.75
C GLU A 179 -2.84 22.84 -30.68
N HIS A 180 -1.58 23.27 -30.72
CA HIS A 180 -1.10 24.28 -31.67
C HIS A 180 -0.89 23.73 -33.08
N ALA A 181 -0.80 22.41 -33.26
CA ALA A 181 -0.52 21.80 -34.55
C ALA A 181 -1.55 20.71 -34.83
N THR A 182 -2.38 20.91 -35.84
CA THR A 182 -3.35 19.92 -36.31
C THR A 182 -2.98 19.45 -37.71
N ILE A 183 -3.12 18.16 -37.97
CA ILE A 183 -2.97 17.62 -39.33
C ILE A 183 -4.28 17.89 -40.06
N ASP A 184 -4.20 18.60 -41.17
CA ASP A 184 -5.31 18.75 -42.09
C ASP A 184 -5.61 17.39 -42.73
N GLU A 185 -6.82 16.87 -42.52
CA GLU A 185 -7.24 15.55 -43.00
C GLU A 185 -7.34 15.48 -44.53
N GLU A 186 -7.49 16.62 -45.23
CA GLU A 186 -7.59 16.65 -46.70
C GLU A 186 -6.22 16.76 -47.39
N THR A 187 -5.31 17.56 -46.83
CA THR A 187 -4.00 17.83 -47.44
C THR A 187 -2.86 17.02 -46.82
N GLY A 188 -3.05 16.48 -45.61
CA GLY A 188 -2.02 15.80 -44.84
C GLY A 188 -0.94 16.74 -44.29
N GLU A 189 -1.10 18.05 -44.45
CA GLU A 189 -0.16 19.06 -43.97
C GLU A 189 -0.42 19.43 -42.50
N THR A 190 0.65 19.75 -41.78
CA THR A 190 0.54 20.22 -40.40
C THR A 190 0.24 21.72 -40.38
N VAL A 191 -0.97 22.09 -39.99
CA VAL A 191 -1.36 23.48 -39.77
C VAL A 191 -0.97 23.88 -38.35
N VAL A 192 -0.05 24.83 -38.24
CA VAL A 192 0.38 25.41 -36.96
C VAL A 192 -0.42 26.68 -36.69
N SER A 193 -1.13 26.72 -35.57
CA SER A 193 -1.87 27.87 -35.07
C SER A 193 -0.94 28.78 -34.27
N ASP A 194 -0.89 30.06 -34.63
CA ASP A 194 -0.15 31.11 -33.90
C ASP A 194 -0.97 31.72 -32.74
N ASP A 195 -2.02 31.06 -32.30
CA ASP A 195 -2.89 31.58 -31.25
C ASP A 195 -2.12 31.67 -29.90
N PRO A 196 -2.00 32.88 -29.31
CA PRO A 196 -1.21 33.09 -28.10
C PRO A 196 -1.83 32.40 -26.87
N ASP A 197 -3.11 32.06 -26.90
CA ASP A 197 -3.82 31.43 -25.77
C ASP A 197 -3.63 29.90 -25.73
N LEU A 198 -2.80 29.35 -26.62
CA LEU A 198 -2.37 27.97 -26.61
C LEU A 198 -1.13 27.79 -25.73
N LEU A 199 -1.15 26.78 -24.86
CA LEU A 199 -0.04 26.51 -23.94
C LEU A 199 1.30 26.35 -24.67
N GLN A 200 1.31 25.65 -25.81
CA GLN A 200 2.51 25.37 -26.59
C GLN A 200 3.16 26.65 -27.19
N ASN A 201 2.37 27.71 -27.39
CA ASN A 201 2.84 29.00 -27.93
C ASN A 201 3.29 29.99 -26.84
N ARG A 202 3.06 29.67 -25.55
CA ARG A 202 3.44 30.53 -24.43
C ARG A 202 4.95 30.46 -24.15
N PRO A 203 5.53 31.52 -23.55
CA PRO A 203 6.90 31.49 -23.06
C PRO A 203 7.18 30.30 -22.14
N LEU A 204 8.44 29.86 -22.10
CA LEU A 204 8.86 28.69 -21.32
C LEU A 204 8.48 28.80 -19.84
N PHE A 205 8.59 29.98 -19.24
CA PHE A 205 8.24 30.17 -17.83
C PHE A 205 6.74 29.95 -17.56
N ASP A 206 5.88 30.42 -18.45
CA ASP A 206 4.43 30.26 -18.32
C ASP A 206 4.05 28.79 -18.44
N ARG A 207 4.63 28.09 -19.43
CA ARG A 207 4.49 26.63 -19.59
C ARG A 207 4.97 25.88 -18.35
N ALA A 208 6.13 26.24 -17.82
CA ALA A 208 6.67 25.63 -16.61
C ALA A 208 5.75 25.83 -15.40
N LEU A 209 5.17 27.01 -15.24
CA LEU A 209 4.24 27.30 -14.15
C LEU A 209 2.99 26.41 -14.25
N VAL A 210 2.37 26.31 -15.43
CA VAL A 210 1.20 25.43 -15.64
C VAL A 210 1.57 23.98 -15.38
N ILE A 211 2.68 23.48 -15.93
CA ILE A 211 3.11 22.08 -15.79
C ILE A 211 3.45 21.75 -14.32
N SER A 212 4.04 22.67 -13.56
CA SER A 212 4.37 22.42 -12.14
C SER A 212 3.19 22.66 -11.19
N ALA A 213 2.11 23.30 -11.64
CA ALA A 213 1.02 23.73 -10.77
C ALA A 213 0.30 22.57 -10.08
N GLY A 214 0.14 21.41 -10.72
CA GLY A 214 -0.45 20.22 -10.09
C GLY A 214 0.41 19.68 -8.93
N VAL A 215 1.73 19.62 -9.12
CA VAL A 215 2.68 19.25 -8.05
C VAL A 215 2.60 20.25 -6.89
N ILE A 216 2.61 21.55 -7.20
CA ILE A 216 2.50 22.62 -6.20
C ILE A 216 1.19 22.51 -5.42
N ALA A 217 0.07 22.26 -6.10
CA ALA A 217 -1.24 22.08 -5.47
C ALA A 217 -1.25 20.91 -4.46
N ASN A 218 -0.62 19.78 -4.81
CA ASN A 218 -0.47 18.65 -3.88
C ASN A 218 0.46 18.95 -2.70
N VAL A 219 1.52 19.72 -2.91
CA VAL A 219 2.38 20.19 -1.80
C VAL A 219 1.60 21.08 -0.85
N ILE A 220 0.82 22.02 -1.38
CA ILE A 220 -0.05 22.90 -0.58
C ILE A 220 -1.11 22.08 0.18
N LEU A 221 -1.76 21.13 -0.50
CA LEU A 221 -2.75 20.25 0.12
C LEU A 221 -2.14 19.43 1.25
N ALA A 222 -0.97 18.83 1.02
CA ALA A 222 -0.26 18.07 2.04
C ALA A 222 0.05 18.92 3.28
N TRP A 223 0.63 20.10 3.06
CA TRP A 223 0.95 21.03 4.13
C TRP A 223 -0.31 21.45 4.89
N GLY A 224 -1.39 21.78 4.18
CA GLY A 224 -2.68 22.17 4.75
C GLY A 224 -3.32 21.06 5.59
N CYS A 225 -3.27 19.81 5.13
CA CYS A 225 -3.74 18.64 5.89
C CYS A 225 -2.96 18.42 7.18
N ILE A 226 -1.63 18.59 7.14
CA ILE A 226 -0.79 18.51 8.35
C ILE A 226 -1.11 19.67 9.28
N PHE A 227 -1.22 20.89 8.77
CA PHE A 227 -1.55 22.07 9.55
C PHE A 227 -2.92 21.93 10.25
N ALA A 228 -3.92 21.44 9.52
CA ALA A 228 -5.24 21.13 10.05
C ALA A 228 -5.17 20.07 11.15
N SER A 229 -4.43 18.98 10.94
CA SER A 229 -4.23 17.92 11.93
C SER A 229 -3.54 18.45 13.20
N VAL A 230 -2.44 19.20 13.05
CA VAL A 230 -1.70 19.81 14.16
C VAL A 230 -2.56 20.80 14.95
N SER A 231 -3.37 21.60 14.26
CA SER A 231 -4.15 22.66 14.91
C SER A 231 -5.44 22.15 15.57
N THR A 232 -6.10 21.15 14.98
CA THR A 232 -7.39 20.63 15.48
C THR A 232 -7.21 19.42 16.40
N VAL A 233 -6.26 18.54 16.12
CA VAL A 233 -6.06 17.29 16.85
C VAL A 233 -4.86 17.41 17.79
N GLY A 234 -3.81 18.09 17.33
CA GLY A 234 -2.53 18.14 18.05
C GLY A 234 -1.63 16.97 17.71
N LEU A 235 -0.35 17.08 18.08
CA LEU A 235 0.62 16.02 17.83
C LEU A 235 0.67 15.01 18.97
N PRO A 236 0.88 13.71 18.67
CA PRO A 236 1.19 12.72 19.69
C PRO A 236 2.53 13.09 20.34
N THR A 237 2.46 13.47 21.61
CA THR A 237 3.62 13.69 22.47
C THR A 237 3.74 12.48 23.39
N TYR A 238 4.86 11.78 23.26
CA TYR A 238 5.19 10.60 24.05
C TYR A 238 5.78 11.04 25.38
N ASN A 239 5.01 10.91 26.45
CA ASN A 239 5.51 11.12 27.80
C ASN A 239 6.12 9.81 28.29
N PHE A 240 7.44 9.69 28.15
CA PHE A 240 8.16 8.47 28.54
C PHE A 240 8.21 8.33 30.06
N SER A 241 7.65 7.23 30.53
CA SER A 241 7.75 6.75 31.91
C SER A 241 8.96 5.79 32.04
N PRO A 242 9.47 5.54 33.26
CA PRO A 242 10.55 4.59 33.43
C PRO A 242 10.14 3.20 32.93
N GLY A 243 11.09 2.49 32.33
CA GLY A 243 10.89 1.11 31.89
C GLY A 243 10.44 0.91 30.44
N VAL A 244 10.22 -0.35 30.10
CA VAL A 244 9.70 -0.79 28.80
C VAL A 244 8.48 -1.69 29.03
N ASN A 245 7.41 -1.49 28.29
CA ASN A 245 6.18 -2.26 28.42
C ASN A 245 6.23 -3.50 27.50
N ILE A 246 5.79 -4.64 28.02
CA ILE A 246 5.61 -5.86 27.26
C ILE A 246 4.21 -5.82 26.64
N ALA A 247 4.14 -5.42 25.37
CA ALA A 247 2.88 -5.29 24.65
C ALA A 247 2.16 -6.64 24.49
N ASN A 248 2.93 -7.67 24.14
CA ASN A 248 2.40 -9.01 23.92
C ASN A 248 3.49 -10.09 24.11
N ILE A 249 3.06 -11.32 24.36
CA ILE A 249 3.91 -12.51 24.35
C ILE A 249 3.84 -13.09 22.93
N VAL A 250 4.95 -13.03 22.19
CA VAL A 250 5.04 -13.47 20.80
C VAL A 250 5.19 -14.98 20.73
N ASP A 251 5.97 -15.56 21.64
CA ASP A 251 6.18 -17.00 21.76
C ASP A 251 5.73 -17.49 23.14
N THR A 252 4.58 -18.16 23.17
CA THR A 252 4.01 -18.72 24.41
C THR A 252 4.85 -19.87 24.99
N GLN A 253 5.76 -20.44 24.21
CA GLN A 253 6.74 -21.45 24.65
C GLN A 253 8.13 -20.83 24.92
N GLY A 254 8.27 -19.53 24.70
CA GLY A 254 9.48 -18.75 24.89
C GLY A 254 9.87 -18.63 26.37
N THR A 255 11.10 -18.18 26.62
CA THR A 255 11.64 -18.09 27.99
C THR A 255 10.94 -17.03 28.82
N GLY A 256 10.46 -15.94 28.23
CA GLY A 256 9.66 -14.94 28.93
C GLY A 256 8.35 -15.52 29.46
N ALA A 257 7.61 -16.25 28.62
CA ALA A 257 6.37 -16.90 29.01
C ALA A 257 6.60 -17.94 30.13
N LYS A 258 7.63 -18.78 29.99
CA LYS A 258 8.01 -19.80 30.98
C LYS A 258 8.47 -19.21 32.31
N ALA A 259 9.15 -18.05 32.27
CA ALA A 259 9.51 -17.31 33.46
C ALA A 259 8.29 -16.66 34.16
N GLY A 260 7.12 -16.63 33.51
CA GLY A 260 5.90 -16.07 34.06
C GLY A 260 5.72 -14.58 33.78
N VAL A 261 6.42 -14.04 32.78
CA VAL A 261 6.20 -12.69 32.25
C VAL A 261 4.83 -12.64 31.56
N LYS A 262 4.11 -11.53 31.75
CA LYS A 262 2.76 -11.33 31.20
C LYS A 262 2.71 -10.06 30.36
N ALA A 263 1.75 -10.02 29.43
CA ALA A 263 1.45 -8.80 28.69
C ALA A 263 0.97 -7.71 29.67
N GLY A 264 1.47 -6.48 29.48
CA GLY A 264 1.24 -5.34 30.36
C GLY A 264 2.25 -5.17 31.50
N ASP A 265 3.20 -6.10 31.67
CA ASP A 265 4.31 -5.90 32.60
C ASP A 265 5.25 -4.80 32.09
N VAL A 266 5.77 -3.98 33.01
CA VAL A 266 6.78 -2.95 32.69
C VAL A 266 8.13 -3.35 33.28
N ILE A 267 9.12 -3.59 32.43
CA ILE A 267 10.49 -3.87 32.87
C ILE A 267 11.17 -2.56 33.26
N LEU A 268 11.46 -2.37 34.54
CA LEU A 268 12.11 -1.19 35.10
C LEU A 268 13.65 -1.29 35.08
N ARG A 269 14.18 -2.50 35.28
CA ARG A 269 15.62 -2.75 35.45
C ARG A 269 16.05 -4.06 34.80
N VAL A 270 17.25 -4.07 34.22
CA VAL A 270 17.89 -5.26 33.63
C VAL A 270 19.34 -5.34 34.07
N ASP A 271 19.71 -6.41 34.77
CA ASP A 271 21.03 -6.65 35.37
C ASP A 271 21.54 -5.43 36.16
N GLY A 272 20.72 -4.96 37.10
CA GLY A 272 21.04 -3.81 37.94
C GLY A 272 20.99 -2.44 37.25
N ASN A 273 20.85 -2.39 35.91
CA ASN A 273 20.79 -1.14 35.15
C ASN A 273 19.35 -0.69 34.91
N GLU A 274 19.03 0.55 35.26
CA GLU A 274 17.72 1.14 34.99
C GLU A 274 17.49 1.33 33.49
N VAL A 275 16.24 1.11 33.08
CA VAL A 275 15.82 1.32 31.70
C VAL A 275 15.48 2.81 31.51
N PRO A 276 16.11 3.51 30.53
CA PRO A 276 15.97 4.95 30.38
C PRO A 276 14.56 5.36 29.95
N LYS A 277 14.12 6.54 30.38
CA LYS A 277 12.87 7.19 29.92
C LYS A 277 13.02 7.74 28.50
N SER A 278 13.04 6.86 27.51
CA SER A 278 13.29 7.25 26.11
C SER A 278 12.60 6.34 25.10
N LEU A 279 12.49 6.83 23.87
CA LEU A 279 12.05 6.05 22.72
C LEU A 279 12.94 4.81 22.48
N ASP A 280 14.22 4.89 22.84
CA ASP A 280 15.20 3.82 22.68
C ASP A 280 15.12 2.74 23.77
N SER A 281 14.30 2.92 24.81
CA SER A 281 14.18 1.97 25.94
C SER A 281 13.97 0.52 25.49
N ALA A 282 13.04 0.30 24.55
CA ALA A 282 12.78 -1.02 23.98
C ALA A 282 13.99 -1.59 23.24
N ARG A 283 14.69 -0.76 22.46
CA ARG A 283 15.90 -1.17 21.72
C ARG A 283 17.04 -1.51 22.68
N VAL A 284 17.25 -0.72 23.73
CA VAL A 284 18.27 -0.95 24.76
C VAL A 284 18.03 -2.28 25.48
N VAL A 285 16.80 -2.56 25.89
CA VAL A 285 16.47 -3.82 26.57
C VAL A 285 16.57 -5.01 25.60
N ALA A 286 16.04 -4.88 24.38
CA ALA A 286 16.16 -5.90 23.36
C ALA A 286 17.62 -6.24 23.06
N GLU A 287 18.48 -5.23 22.95
CA GLU A 287 19.91 -5.42 22.71
C GLU A 287 20.60 -6.14 23.86
N LYS A 288 20.32 -5.76 25.12
CA LYS A 288 20.85 -6.47 26.29
C LYS A 288 20.44 -7.94 26.33
N ILE A 289 19.18 -8.23 25.98
CA ILE A 289 18.70 -9.61 25.87
C ILE A 289 19.46 -10.32 24.74
N ARG A 290 19.61 -9.68 23.58
CA ARG A 290 20.29 -10.22 22.40
C ARG A 290 21.74 -10.61 22.69
N THR A 291 22.49 -9.73 23.36
CA THR A 291 23.91 -9.90 23.69
C THR A 291 24.17 -10.71 24.96
N SER A 292 23.12 -11.19 25.65
CA SER A 292 23.26 -11.94 26.90
C SER A 292 23.96 -13.31 26.72
N GLY A 293 24.01 -13.84 25.49
CA GLY A 293 24.59 -15.17 25.24
C GLY A 293 23.83 -16.31 25.93
N GLY A 294 22.58 -16.07 26.32
CA GLY A 294 21.73 -17.02 27.02
C GLY A 294 22.05 -17.23 28.50
N ARG A 295 22.78 -16.30 29.12
CA ARG A 295 22.96 -16.27 30.58
C ARG A 295 21.66 -15.89 31.29
N GLU A 296 21.61 -16.19 32.59
CA GLU A 296 20.57 -15.66 33.47
C GLU A 296 20.75 -14.15 33.64
N MET A 297 19.63 -13.44 33.55
CA MET A 297 19.56 -12.00 33.67
C MET A 297 18.54 -11.63 34.74
N ASP A 298 18.88 -10.63 35.53
CA ASP A 298 18.02 -10.11 36.60
C ASP A 298 17.10 -9.03 36.04
N PHE A 299 15.79 -9.26 36.11
CA PHE A 299 14.77 -8.31 35.70
C PHE A 299 14.00 -7.79 36.91
N ARG A 300 13.80 -6.49 36.98
CA ARG A 300 12.80 -5.89 37.86
C ARG A 300 11.62 -5.47 37.01
N ILE A 301 10.45 -6.04 37.28
CA ILE A 301 9.21 -5.74 36.56
C ILE A 301 8.17 -5.10 37.48
N LEU A 302 7.33 -4.25 36.92
CA LEU A 302 6.17 -3.67 37.58
C LEU A 302 4.91 -4.32 36.99
N ARG A 303 4.10 -4.96 37.85
CA ARG A 303 2.83 -5.60 37.49
C ARG A 303 1.74 -5.20 38.47
N GLY A 304 0.69 -4.55 37.97
CA GLY A 304 -0.43 -4.10 38.82
C GLY A 304 0.00 -3.19 39.96
N GLY A 305 1.01 -2.34 39.74
CA GLY A 305 1.54 -1.41 40.74
C GLY A 305 2.51 -2.01 41.77
N LYS A 306 2.82 -3.31 41.69
CA LYS A 306 3.80 -3.99 42.55
C LYS A 306 5.05 -4.36 41.77
N GLU A 307 6.22 -4.17 42.39
CA GLU A 307 7.50 -4.58 41.82
C GLU A 307 7.78 -6.06 42.11
N PHE A 308 8.30 -6.76 41.10
CA PHE A 308 8.75 -8.14 41.19
C PHE A 308 10.15 -8.24 40.62
N ASP A 309 11.07 -8.85 41.37
CA ASP A 309 12.38 -9.25 40.85
C ASP A 309 12.28 -10.68 40.31
N MET A 310 12.75 -10.89 39.07
CA MET A 310 12.64 -12.14 38.34
C MET A 310 13.96 -12.45 37.63
N GLN A 311 14.43 -13.69 37.75
CA GLN A 311 15.59 -14.16 36.99
C GLN A 311 15.10 -14.87 35.73
N ILE A 312 15.51 -14.38 34.57
CA ILE A 312 15.11 -14.93 33.29
C ILE A 312 16.35 -15.30 32.50
N ARG A 313 16.48 -16.58 32.17
CA ARG A 313 17.47 -17.07 31.22
C ARG A 313 16.91 -16.89 29.81
N ALA A 314 17.48 -15.97 29.03
CA ALA A 314 17.12 -15.85 27.62
C ALA A 314 17.62 -17.10 26.86
N LYS A 315 16.84 -17.65 25.93
CA LYS A 315 17.29 -18.80 25.14
C LYS A 315 17.80 -18.30 23.79
N CYS A 316 18.93 -18.83 23.33
CA CYS A 316 19.40 -18.60 21.96
C CYS A 316 18.42 -19.28 20.99
N CYS A 317 17.63 -18.46 20.31
CA CYS A 317 16.51 -18.92 19.49
C CYS A 317 16.50 -18.31 18.08
N THR A 318 17.39 -17.36 17.76
CA THR A 318 17.47 -16.90 16.37
C THR A 318 18.42 -17.80 15.57
N PRO A 319 18.20 -17.97 14.24
CA PRO A 319 19.12 -18.70 13.35
C PRO A 319 20.56 -18.16 13.37
N GLU A 320 20.74 -16.91 13.81
CA GLU A 320 22.03 -16.22 13.94
C GLU A 320 22.70 -16.45 15.31
N GLY A 321 22.10 -17.23 16.20
CA GLY A 321 22.62 -17.51 17.55
C GLY A 321 22.29 -16.44 18.60
N ASN A 322 21.43 -15.46 18.29
CA ASN A 322 21.06 -14.42 19.24
C ASN A 322 20.06 -14.94 20.30
N ALA A 323 20.20 -14.42 21.52
CA ALA A 323 19.29 -14.72 22.61
C ALA A 323 17.98 -13.91 22.48
N ALA A 324 16.85 -14.56 22.72
CA ALA A 324 15.52 -13.96 22.66
C ALA A 324 14.65 -14.41 23.83
N MET A 325 13.74 -13.53 24.25
CA MET A 325 12.80 -13.80 25.34
C MET A 325 11.39 -14.18 24.83
N GLY A 326 11.10 -13.96 23.55
CA GLY A 326 9.79 -14.26 22.96
C GLY A 326 8.69 -13.24 23.33
N VAL A 327 9.07 -12.00 23.63
CA VAL A 327 8.15 -10.91 24.01
C VAL A 327 8.28 -9.73 23.06
N GLN A 328 7.17 -9.01 22.85
CA GLN A 328 7.14 -7.76 22.09
C GLN A 328 7.31 -6.58 23.04
N LEU A 329 8.41 -5.86 22.90
CA LEU A 329 8.73 -4.69 23.73
C LEU A 329 8.30 -3.41 23.04
N ILE A 330 7.59 -2.54 23.76
CA ILE A 330 7.27 -1.18 23.33
C ILE A 330 7.73 -0.18 24.41
N PRO A 331 8.20 1.02 24.03
CA PRO A 331 8.57 2.04 25.01
C PRO A 331 7.41 2.32 25.97
N ASN A 332 7.71 2.45 27.28
CA ASN A 332 6.70 2.82 28.26
C ASN A 332 6.38 4.31 28.11
N ALA A 333 5.39 4.64 27.30
CA ALA A 333 5.02 6.02 27.02
C ALA A 333 3.51 6.18 26.98
N ASP A 334 3.02 7.19 27.69
CA ASP A 334 1.66 7.66 27.51
C ASP A 334 1.62 8.61 26.32
N VAL A 335 0.71 8.32 25.39
CA VAL A 335 0.51 9.15 24.19
C VAL A 335 -0.54 10.20 24.53
N THR A 336 -0.08 11.43 24.76
CA THR A 336 -0.99 12.57 24.91
C THR A 336 -0.94 13.41 23.65
N ARG A 337 -2.09 13.86 23.14
CA ARG A 337 -2.11 14.78 22.02
C ARG A 337 -2.07 16.21 22.54
N VAL A 338 -1.00 16.93 22.20
CA VAL A 338 -0.80 18.31 22.62
C VAL A 338 -0.94 19.21 21.40
N ARG A 339 -1.86 20.19 21.50
CA ARG A 339 -2.01 21.23 20.49
C ARG A 339 -0.98 22.33 20.74
N PRO A 340 -0.29 22.83 19.71
CA PRO A 340 0.58 23.99 19.88
C PRO A 340 -0.21 25.19 20.41
N PRO A 341 0.34 25.96 21.37
CA PRO A 341 -0.39 27.03 22.03
C PRO A 341 -0.61 28.27 21.15
N THR A 342 0.15 28.40 20.06
CA THR A 342 0.08 29.56 19.16
C THR A 342 0.08 29.14 17.69
N VAL A 343 -0.54 29.95 16.84
CA VAL A 343 -0.60 29.72 15.37
C VAL A 343 0.80 29.63 14.78
N LEU A 344 1.73 30.49 15.22
CA LEU A 344 3.11 30.45 14.77
C LEU A 344 3.80 29.13 15.12
N LYS A 345 3.54 28.59 16.33
CA LYS A 345 4.08 27.29 16.72
C LYS A 345 3.43 26.16 15.92
N SER A 346 2.16 26.26 15.56
CA SER A 346 1.51 25.31 14.65
C SER A 346 2.17 25.31 13.27
N VAL A 347 2.52 26.48 12.72
CA VAL A 347 3.25 26.58 11.44
C VAL A 347 4.65 25.95 11.55
N GLU A 348 5.43 26.29 12.57
CA GLU A 348 6.76 25.72 12.78
C GLU A 348 6.70 24.19 12.91
N THR A 349 5.72 23.71 13.69
CA THR A 349 5.48 22.28 13.91
C THR A 349 5.05 21.58 12.63
N THR A 350 4.15 22.20 11.86
CA THR A 350 3.72 21.71 10.54
C THR A 350 4.91 21.60 9.60
N ASN A 351 5.80 22.59 9.55
CA ASN A 351 6.98 22.55 8.69
C ASN A 351 7.93 21.41 9.08
N LYS A 352 8.12 21.16 10.38
CA LYS A 352 8.93 20.04 10.88
C LYS A 352 8.32 18.69 10.47
N GLU A 353 7.02 18.54 10.67
CA GLU A 353 6.29 17.32 10.32
C GLU A 353 6.22 17.08 8.82
N PHE A 354 5.92 18.12 8.03
CA PHE A 354 5.98 18.08 6.58
C PHE A 354 7.35 17.63 6.10
N SER A 355 8.43 18.26 6.58
CA SER A 355 9.80 17.89 6.23
C SER A 355 10.14 16.45 6.64
N ARG A 356 9.65 15.99 7.80
CA ARG A 356 9.84 14.61 8.26
C ARG A 356 9.14 13.62 7.35
N LEU A 357 7.87 13.86 7.02
CA LEU A 357 7.08 13.01 6.14
C LEU A 357 7.64 13.01 4.71
N SER A 358 8.06 14.16 4.17
CA SER A 358 8.71 14.25 2.86
C SER A 358 10.02 13.44 2.80
N ARG A 359 10.88 13.55 3.82
CA ARG A 359 12.10 12.73 3.91
C ARG A 359 11.78 11.24 4.03
N GLN A 360 10.75 10.89 4.81
CA GLN A 360 10.32 9.51 4.96
C GLN A 360 9.79 8.93 3.64
N THR A 361 8.96 9.68 2.91
CA THR A 361 8.47 9.32 1.59
C THR A 361 9.63 9.14 0.60
N TRP A 362 10.57 10.09 0.58
CA TRP A 362 11.76 10.00 -0.27
C TRP A 362 12.57 8.73 0.03
N ASN A 363 12.84 8.46 1.31
CA ASN A 363 13.57 7.26 1.74
C ASN A 363 12.80 5.97 1.41
N GLY A 364 11.47 6.00 1.48
CA GLY A 364 10.62 4.89 1.05
C GLY A 364 10.76 4.62 -0.45
N LEU A 365 10.72 5.68 -1.27
CA LEU A 365 10.88 5.59 -2.71
C LEU A 365 12.26 5.06 -3.11
N THR A 366 13.33 5.56 -2.49
CA THR A 366 14.70 5.07 -2.74
C THR A 366 14.89 3.64 -2.24
N SER A 367 14.19 3.22 -1.18
CA SER A 367 14.22 1.84 -0.68
C SER A 367 13.53 0.85 -1.63
N ILE A 368 12.52 1.29 -2.39
CA ILE A 368 11.88 0.45 -3.42
C ILE A 368 12.85 0.19 -4.57
N VAL A 369 13.61 1.22 -4.99
CA VAL A 369 14.58 1.09 -6.09
C VAL A 369 15.81 0.29 -5.66
N SER A 370 16.36 0.58 -4.47
CA SER A 370 17.58 -0.08 -3.98
C SER A 370 17.37 -1.49 -3.44
N ASN A 371 16.20 -1.77 -2.84
CA ASN A 371 15.89 -3.04 -2.17
C ASN A 371 14.54 -3.61 -2.62
N PHE A 372 14.30 -3.65 -3.93
CA PHE A 372 13.01 -4.01 -4.53
C PHE A 372 12.42 -5.32 -3.97
N GLN A 373 13.22 -6.37 -3.81
CA GLN A 373 12.75 -7.68 -3.33
C GLN A 373 12.12 -7.65 -1.93
N LYS A 374 12.62 -6.77 -1.04
CA LYS A 374 12.08 -6.60 0.32
C LYS A 374 10.94 -5.58 0.35
N SER A 375 11.01 -4.55 -0.48
CA SER A 375 10.05 -3.44 -0.48
C SER A 375 8.76 -3.75 -1.25
N SER A 376 8.81 -4.59 -2.29
CA SER A 376 7.66 -4.89 -3.16
C SER A 376 6.48 -5.52 -2.42
N GLN A 377 6.76 -6.30 -1.36
CA GLN A 377 5.74 -6.93 -0.52
C GLN A 377 4.88 -5.91 0.23
N ASN A 378 5.44 -4.73 0.52
CA ASN A 378 4.79 -3.67 1.29
C ASN A 378 4.13 -2.59 0.41
N LEU A 379 4.20 -2.72 -0.92
CA LEU A 379 3.51 -1.82 -1.83
C LEU A 379 2.01 -2.10 -1.82
N SER A 380 1.23 -1.04 -1.62
CA SER A 380 -0.22 -1.04 -1.81
C SER A 380 -0.52 -0.46 -3.19
N GLY A 381 -1.32 -1.16 -3.98
CA GLY A 381 -1.88 -0.62 -5.21
C GLY A 381 -3.05 0.34 -4.95
N PRO A 382 -3.73 0.78 -6.02
CA PRO A 382 -4.83 1.72 -5.91
C PRO A 382 -6.01 1.21 -5.05
N ILE A 383 -6.25 -0.11 -5.06
CA ILE A 383 -7.32 -0.72 -4.26
C ILE A 383 -6.95 -0.70 -2.78
N GLY A 384 -5.70 -1.05 -2.45
CA GLY A 384 -5.18 -0.99 -1.09
C GLY A 384 -5.21 0.42 -0.50
N VAL A 385 -4.94 1.45 -1.30
CA VAL A 385 -5.05 2.86 -0.86
C VAL A 385 -6.49 3.23 -0.54
N VAL A 386 -7.46 2.83 -1.39
CA VAL A 386 -8.89 3.08 -1.14
C VAL A 386 -9.36 2.35 0.10
N SER A 387 -8.99 1.07 0.30
CA SER A 387 -9.39 0.32 1.49
C SER A 387 -8.79 0.91 2.77
N MET A 388 -7.52 1.32 2.73
CA MET A 388 -6.87 1.95 3.88
C MET A 388 -7.50 3.32 4.21
N GLY A 389 -7.81 4.12 3.19
CA GLY A 389 -8.56 5.37 3.37
C GLY A 389 -9.95 5.15 3.94
N ALA A 390 -10.66 4.11 3.49
CA ALA A 390 -11.97 3.71 4.00
C ALA A 390 -11.93 3.34 5.49
N ASP A 391 -10.91 2.58 5.90
CA ASP A 391 -10.73 2.15 7.29
C ASP A 391 -10.37 3.33 8.20
N LEU A 392 -9.50 4.23 7.74
CA LEU A 392 -9.13 5.43 8.50
C LEU A 392 -10.30 6.40 8.63
N ALA A 393 -11.13 6.55 7.59
CA ALA A 393 -12.30 7.42 7.63
C ALA A 393 -13.33 7.01 8.68
N ARG A 394 -13.39 5.72 9.04
CA ARG A 394 -14.27 5.20 10.09
C ARG A 394 -13.69 5.37 11.49
N ASN A 395 -12.39 5.11 11.62
CA ASN A 395 -11.80 4.80 12.91
C ASN A 395 -10.93 5.93 13.47
N ASP A 396 -10.34 6.79 12.61
CA ASP A 396 -9.46 7.87 13.04
C ASP A 396 -9.37 8.98 11.99
N THR A 397 -10.19 10.02 12.16
CA THR A 397 -10.22 11.19 11.27
C THR A 397 -8.91 11.98 11.28
N ALA A 398 -8.15 11.97 12.39
CA ALA A 398 -6.84 12.59 12.47
C ALA A 398 -5.80 11.83 11.65
N ALA A 399 -5.86 10.50 11.72
CA ALA A 399 -5.04 9.64 10.88
C ALA A 399 -5.45 9.77 9.39
N LEU A 400 -6.74 9.98 9.08
CA LEU A 400 -7.19 10.25 7.71
C LEU A 400 -6.55 11.52 7.14
N LEU A 401 -6.48 12.62 7.89
CA LEU A 401 -5.80 13.86 7.46
C LEU A 401 -4.31 13.63 7.22
N THR A 402 -3.65 12.90 8.13
CA THR A 402 -2.23 12.56 8.00
C THR A 402 -1.99 11.65 6.80
N PHE A 403 -2.88 10.70 6.56
CA PHE A 403 -2.85 9.81 5.41
C PHE A 403 -3.05 10.58 4.10
N CYS A 404 -4.02 11.51 4.06
CA CYS A 404 -4.20 12.43 2.93
C CYS A 404 -2.92 13.21 2.64
N ALA A 405 -2.26 13.73 3.67
CA ALA A 405 -0.99 14.44 3.52
C ALA A 405 0.12 13.55 2.95
N VAL A 406 0.27 12.33 3.45
CA VAL A 406 1.27 11.37 2.94
C VAL A 406 1.01 11.02 1.47
N ILE A 407 -0.23 10.71 1.11
CA ILE A 407 -0.58 10.39 -0.29
C ILE A 407 -0.33 11.62 -1.19
N SER A 408 -0.67 12.82 -0.72
CA SER A 408 -0.43 14.06 -1.46
C SER A 408 1.07 14.36 -1.64
N ILE A 409 1.90 14.12 -0.62
CA ILE A 409 3.38 14.20 -0.72
C ILE A 409 3.90 13.15 -1.71
N ASN A 410 3.40 11.90 -1.64
CA ASN A 410 3.81 10.84 -2.54
C ASN A 410 3.49 11.20 -3.99
N LEU A 411 2.28 11.71 -4.26
CA LEU A 411 1.86 12.10 -5.60
C LEU A 411 2.66 13.30 -6.11
N ALA A 412 2.91 14.31 -5.27
CA ALA A 412 3.79 15.43 -5.62
C ALA A 412 5.21 14.95 -5.95
N LEU A 413 5.79 14.06 -5.14
CA LEU A 413 7.15 13.58 -5.34
C LEU A 413 7.27 12.73 -6.61
N ILE A 414 6.34 11.77 -6.82
CA ILE A 414 6.34 10.90 -8.00
C ILE A 414 6.13 11.74 -9.27
N ASN A 415 5.17 12.68 -9.25
CA ASN A 415 4.93 13.56 -10.40
C ASN A 415 6.06 14.56 -10.65
N SER A 416 6.94 14.81 -9.67
CA SER A 416 8.14 15.63 -9.87
C SER A 416 9.29 14.86 -10.54
N LEU A 417 9.23 13.54 -10.62
CA LEU A 417 10.30 12.76 -11.23
C LEU A 417 10.35 12.98 -12.74
N PRO A 418 11.55 12.89 -13.36
CA PRO A 418 11.74 13.02 -14.80
C PRO A 418 11.29 11.73 -15.52
N LEU A 419 10.04 11.31 -15.29
CA LEU A 419 9.43 10.14 -15.89
C LEU A 419 8.41 10.61 -16.94
N PRO A 420 8.43 10.04 -18.15
CA PRO A 420 7.45 10.41 -19.16
C PRO A 420 6.02 10.04 -18.74
N ALA A 421 5.03 10.69 -19.34
CA ALA A 421 3.62 10.70 -18.94
C ALA A 421 3.30 11.35 -17.57
N LEU A 422 4.31 11.78 -16.78
CA LEU A 422 4.15 12.59 -15.58
C LEU A 422 4.58 14.06 -15.81
N ASP A 423 4.16 14.95 -14.91
CA ASP A 423 4.45 16.39 -14.99
C ASP A 423 5.97 16.69 -15.04
N GLY A 424 6.77 15.98 -14.26
CA GLY A 424 8.22 16.12 -14.24
C GLY A 424 8.89 15.66 -15.53
N GLY A 425 8.29 14.71 -16.26
CA GLY A 425 8.72 14.35 -17.61
C GLY A 425 8.47 15.49 -18.60
N GLN A 426 7.30 16.13 -18.54
CA GLN A 426 6.99 17.31 -19.37
C GLN A 426 7.90 18.49 -19.04
N MET A 427 8.17 18.71 -17.75
CA MET A 427 9.16 19.68 -17.30
C MET A 427 10.57 19.36 -17.84
N THR A 428 10.91 18.07 -17.92
CA THR A 428 12.20 17.63 -18.50
C THR A 428 12.26 17.94 -20.00
N PHE A 429 11.18 17.72 -20.76
CA PHE A 429 11.13 18.13 -22.18
C PHE A 429 11.27 19.64 -22.35
N LEU A 430 10.61 20.42 -21.49
CA LEU A 430 10.72 21.87 -21.49
C LEU A 430 12.14 22.35 -21.14
N LEU A 431 12.80 21.67 -20.19
CA LEU A 431 14.20 21.93 -19.86
C LEU A 431 15.13 21.62 -21.04
N ILE A 432 14.90 20.51 -21.75
CA ILE A 432 15.65 20.16 -22.96
C ILE A 432 15.42 21.19 -24.06
N GLU A 433 14.19 21.65 -24.25
CA GLU A 433 13.84 22.73 -25.17
C GLU A 433 14.57 24.03 -24.83
N ALA A 434 14.59 24.42 -23.55
CA ALA A 434 15.30 25.61 -23.06
C ALA A 434 16.82 25.53 -23.32
N LEU A 435 17.43 24.34 -23.15
CA LEU A 435 18.86 24.12 -23.38
C LEU A 435 19.22 24.05 -24.87
N ARG A 436 18.33 23.49 -25.70
CA ARG A 436 18.56 23.27 -27.13
C ARG A 436 18.12 24.44 -28.01
N GLY A 437 17.28 25.32 -27.49
CA GLY A 437 16.66 26.43 -28.22
C GLY A 437 15.60 25.99 -29.24
N ALA A 438 15.23 24.70 -29.27
CA ALA A 438 14.25 24.15 -30.21
C ALA A 438 13.42 23.03 -29.58
N PRO A 439 12.09 22.99 -29.80
CA PRO A 439 11.18 22.03 -29.19
C PRO A 439 11.50 20.60 -29.62
N VAL A 440 11.25 19.64 -28.72
CA VAL A 440 11.38 18.20 -29.02
C VAL A 440 10.32 17.81 -30.03
N SER A 441 10.66 16.99 -31.03
CA SER A 441 9.71 16.61 -32.06
C SER A 441 8.50 15.90 -31.44
N LEU A 442 7.29 16.33 -31.85
CA LEU A 442 6.02 15.82 -31.31
C LEU A 442 5.95 14.29 -31.38
N ARG A 443 6.37 13.71 -32.51
CA ARG A 443 6.43 12.24 -32.70
C ARG A 443 7.25 11.52 -31.65
N VAL A 444 8.36 12.11 -31.19
CA VAL A 444 9.22 11.51 -30.16
C VAL A 444 8.57 11.65 -28.79
N GLN A 445 8.01 12.83 -28.48
CA GLN A 445 7.27 13.04 -27.22
C GLN A 445 6.09 12.06 -27.10
N ASP A 446 5.29 11.95 -28.17
CA ASP A 446 4.17 11.01 -28.27
C ASP A 446 4.60 9.56 -28.08
N ALA A 447 5.65 9.14 -28.79
CA ALA A 447 6.14 7.77 -28.69
C ALA A 447 6.57 7.45 -27.25
N ILE A 448 7.35 8.35 -26.64
CA ILE A 448 7.83 8.18 -25.27
C ILE A 448 6.65 8.15 -24.28
N ASN A 449 5.71 9.11 -24.38
CA ASN A 449 4.56 9.19 -23.48
C ASN A 449 3.63 7.97 -23.61
N ARG A 450 3.37 7.49 -24.84
CA ARG A 450 2.58 6.28 -25.06
C ARG A 450 3.26 5.04 -24.50
N THR A 451 4.57 4.88 -24.72
CA THR A 451 5.31 3.76 -24.15
C THR A 451 5.30 3.80 -22.62
N ALA A 452 5.51 4.98 -22.02
CA ALA A 452 5.45 5.14 -20.57
C ALA A 452 4.06 4.84 -20.00
N LEU A 453 2.99 5.30 -20.66
CA LEU A 453 1.61 5.00 -20.28
C LEU A 453 1.32 3.49 -20.31
N LEU A 454 1.75 2.79 -21.37
CA LEU A 454 1.57 1.33 -21.48
C LEU A 454 2.32 0.58 -20.37
N LEU A 455 3.57 0.96 -20.10
CA LEU A 455 4.36 0.37 -19.01
C LEU A 455 3.72 0.64 -17.64
N PHE A 456 3.21 1.85 -17.42
CA PHE A 456 2.52 2.23 -16.20
C PHE A 456 1.23 1.43 -15.99
N LEU A 457 0.41 1.27 -17.05
CA LEU A 457 -0.81 0.47 -17.00
C LEU A 457 -0.50 -1.00 -16.70
N ALA A 458 0.55 -1.55 -17.31
CA ALA A 458 1.00 -2.91 -17.03
C ALA A 458 1.44 -3.07 -15.57
N PHE A 459 2.26 -2.15 -15.05
CA PHE A 459 2.70 -2.16 -13.65
C PHE A 459 1.55 -1.99 -12.66
N SER A 460 0.62 -1.08 -12.94
CA SER A 460 -0.59 -0.88 -12.14
C SER A 460 -1.47 -2.14 -12.10
N GLY A 461 -1.57 -2.86 -13.23
CA GLY A 461 -2.23 -4.16 -13.29
C GLY A 461 -1.62 -5.16 -12.30
N VAL A 462 -0.29 -5.30 -12.28
CA VAL A 462 0.42 -6.17 -11.33
C VAL A 462 0.13 -5.81 -9.88
N LEU A 463 0.14 -4.51 -9.54
CA LEU A 463 -0.19 -4.05 -8.18
C LEU A 463 -1.63 -4.36 -7.80
N VAL A 464 -2.59 -4.18 -8.72
CA VAL A 464 -3.99 -4.53 -8.50
C VAL A 464 -4.14 -6.02 -8.23
N PHE A 465 -3.48 -6.89 -8.98
CA PHE A 465 -3.49 -8.33 -8.69
C PHE A 465 -2.94 -8.64 -7.29
N GLY A 466 -1.83 -8.01 -6.91
CA GLY A 466 -1.27 -8.16 -5.55
C GLY A 466 -2.21 -7.69 -4.45
N ASP A 467 -2.95 -6.60 -4.67
CA ASP A 467 -3.96 -6.12 -3.73
C ASP A 467 -5.13 -7.11 -3.59
N LEU A 468 -5.60 -7.69 -4.71
CA LEU A 468 -6.70 -8.66 -4.72
C LEU A 468 -6.36 -9.94 -3.95
N GLU A 469 -5.09 -10.39 -4.02
CA GLU A 469 -4.57 -11.49 -3.22
C GLU A 469 -4.56 -11.14 -1.73
N LYS A 470 -3.98 -9.98 -1.37
CA LYS A 470 -3.89 -9.50 0.02
C LYS A 470 -5.25 -9.35 0.69
N LEU A 471 -6.25 -8.89 -0.07
CA LEU A 471 -7.61 -8.66 0.44
C LEU A 471 -8.49 -9.92 0.45
N ASN A 472 -7.94 -11.10 0.10
CA ASN A 472 -8.69 -12.36 -0.04
C ASN A 472 -9.91 -12.26 -0.97
N ILE A 473 -9.99 -11.23 -1.82
CA ILE A 473 -11.13 -10.99 -2.72
C ILE A 473 -11.23 -12.11 -3.75
N LEU A 474 -10.09 -12.64 -4.21
CA LEU A 474 -10.05 -13.80 -5.11
C LEU A 474 -10.73 -15.03 -4.49
N SER A 475 -10.52 -15.28 -3.20
CA SER A 475 -11.16 -16.39 -2.50
C SER A 475 -12.67 -16.18 -2.31
N ALA A 476 -13.12 -14.92 -2.16
CA ALA A 476 -14.53 -14.56 -2.08
C ALA A 476 -15.24 -14.66 -3.43
N ILE A 477 -14.57 -14.25 -4.52
CA ILE A 477 -15.06 -14.43 -5.90
C ILE A 477 -15.12 -15.92 -6.24
N GLN A 478 -14.08 -16.69 -5.92
CA GLN A 478 -14.12 -18.15 -6.12
C GLN A 478 -15.29 -18.79 -5.40
N LYS A 479 -15.59 -18.42 -4.14
CA LYS A 479 -16.76 -18.92 -3.40
C LYS A 479 -18.11 -18.47 -3.97
N LEU A 480 -18.15 -17.36 -4.71
CA LEU A 480 -19.36 -16.88 -5.40
C LEU A 480 -19.59 -17.61 -6.72
N PHE A 481 -18.53 -18.10 -7.36
CA PHE A 481 -18.56 -18.83 -8.63
C PHE A 481 -18.22 -20.32 -8.50
N GLY A 482 -18.11 -20.86 -7.28
CA GLY A 482 -17.65 -22.23 -6.97
C GLY A 482 -17.78 -22.60 -5.50
#